data_AF-A0A1F6T8Y4-F1
#
_entry.id   AF-A0A1F6T8Y4-F1
#
_cell.length_a   1.000
_cell.length_b   1.000
_cell.length_c   1.000
_cell.angle_alpha   90.00
_cell.angle_beta   90.00
_cell.angle_gamma   90.00
#
_symmetry.space_group_name_H-M   'P 1'
#
loop_
_entity.id
_entity.type
_entity.pdbx_description
1 polymer ?
#
loop_
_entity_poly.entity_id
_entity_poly.type
_entity_poly.pdbx_seq_one_letter_code
_entity_poly.pdbx_strand_id
1 'polypeptide(L)'
;MDGKNLLAALLLAAVVTGGCRDKPAGEETRIKPRMDFGPEEFGIGKTHTPNQTCNRQIDALLDDVRSCYNTRGDAGCQSLQQNRNRRIAQIKNSARCRR
;
A
#
# COMPACT_ATOMS: atom_id res chain seq x y z
N MET A 1 53.34 -20.09 43.67
CA MET A 1 53.41 -21.52 43.30
C MET A 1 52.00 -22.04 43.59
N ASP A 2 51.10 -22.34 42.68
CA ASP A 2 51.11 -22.64 41.24
C ASP A 2 49.66 -22.36 40.75
N GLY A 3 49.36 -21.86 39.55
CA GLY A 3 49.62 -22.54 38.29
C GLY A 3 48.37 -23.32 37.82
N LYS A 4 47.47 -22.63 37.08
CA LYS A 4 46.57 -23.14 36.03
C LYS A 4 45.53 -24.21 36.41
N ASN A 5 44.24 -23.89 36.22
CA ASN A 5 43.37 -24.60 35.27
C ASN A 5 42.02 -23.85 35.14
N LEU A 6 41.89 -23.14 34.01
CA LEU A 6 40.61 -22.77 33.41
C LEU A 6 39.83 -24.05 33.06
N LEU A 7 38.51 -23.88 32.88
CA LEU A 7 37.54 -24.78 32.22
C LEU A 7 36.65 -25.59 33.17
N ALA A 8 35.52 -24.98 33.55
CA ALA A 8 34.23 -25.68 33.62
C ALA A 8 33.09 -24.64 33.62
N ALA A 9 33.01 -23.87 32.54
CA ALA A 9 31.72 -23.39 32.07
C ALA A 9 30.84 -24.60 31.71
N LEU A 10 29.52 -24.38 31.64
CA LEU A 10 28.47 -25.33 31.25
C LEU A 10 27.81 -26.12 32.39
N LEU A 11 27.00 -25.44 33.20
CA LEU A 11 25.80 -26.05 33.78
C LEU A 11 24.56 -25.38 33.19
N LEU A 12 24.18 -25.93 32.04
CA LEU A 12 22.82 -26.34 31.70
C LEU A 12 21.73 -25.25 31.83
N ALA A 13 21.82 -24.30 30.92
CA ALA A 13 20.64 -23.67 30.35
C ALA A 13 19.86 -24.72 29.53
N ALA A 14 18.67 -25.10 29.99
CA ALA A 14 17.65 -25.73 29.16
C ALA A 14 16.27 -25.41 29.73
N VAL A 15 15.95 -24.11 29.76
CA VAL A 15 14.57 -23.68 29.95
C VAL A 15 13.79 -24.14 28.73
N VAL A 16 12.84 -25.03 28.98
CA VAL A 16 11.83 -25.51 28.05
C VAL A 16 11.02 -24.32 27.57
N THR A 17 11.28 -23.85 26.35
CA THR A 17 10.34 -23.01 25.62
C THR A 17 9.89 -23.77 24.39
N GLY A 18 8.71 -24.40 24.51
CA GLY A 18 7.89 -24.77 23.37
C GLY A 18 7.49 -23.48 22.65
N GLY A 19 8.37 -23.01 21.76
CA GLY A 19 8.09 -21.91 20.84
C GLY A 19 7.20 -22.43 19.74
N CYS A 20 6.03 -21.80 19.58
CA CYS A 20 5.14 -21.99 18.46
C CYS A 20 5.94 -22.05 17.16
N ARG A 21 5.68 -23.08 16.34
CA ARG A 21 6.12 -23.10 14.94
C ARG A 21 5.43 -21.94 14.25
N ASP A 22 6.13 -20.82 14.11
CA ASP A 22 5.75 -19.79 13.16
C ASP A 22 5.76 -20.44 11.79
N LYS A 23 4.56 -20.62 11.24
CA LYS A 23 4.34 -20.99 9.85
C LYS A 23 5.19 -20.01 9.02
N PRO A 24 6.08 -20.49 8.12
CA PRO A 24 6.87 -19.59 7.31
C PRO A 24 5.91 -18.63 6.63
N ALA A 25 6.09 -17.34 6.88
CA ALA A 25 5.28 -16.29 6.29
C ALA A 25 5.23 -16.56 4.79
N GLY A 26 4.06 -16.98 4.30
CA GLY A 26 3.87 -17.24 2.89
C GLY A 26 4.33 -16.00 2.15
N GLU A 27 5.20 -16.20 1.16
CA GLU A 27 5.77 -15.16 0.32
C GLU A 27 4.68 -14.14 0.01
N GLU A 28 4.76 -12.96 0.64
CA GLU A 28 3.87 -11.86 0.33
C GLU A 28 4.09 -11.59 -1.14
N THR A 29 3.20 -12.11 -1.98
CA THR A 29 3.12 -11.71 -3.36
C THR A 29 2.78 -10.24 -3.27
N ARG A 30 3.79 -9.38 -3.26
CA ARG A 30 3.63 -7.93 -3.31
C ARG A 30 2.89 -7.68 -4.59
N ILE A 31 1.56 -7.63 -4.49
CA ILE A 31 0.69 -7.20 -5.56
C ILE A 31 1.21 -5.81 -5.86
N LYS A 32 1.98 -5.66 -6.95
CA LYS A 32 2.45 -4.36 -7.40
C LYS A 32 1.21 -3.47 -7.44
N PRO A 33 1.22 -2.29 -6.81
CA PRO A 33 0.11 -1.37 -6.90
C PRO A 33 -0.29 -1.27 -8.37
N ARG A 34 -1.56 -1.50 -8.69
CA ARG A 34 -2.03 -1.28 -10.04
C ARG A 34 -1.89 0.21 -10.34
N MET A 35 -0.87 0.53 -11.13
CA MET A 35 -0.53 1.85 -11.67
C MET A 35 -1.37 2.14 -12.92
N ASP A 36 -2.62 1.66 -12.95
CA ASP A 36 -3.50 1.76 -14.14
C ASP A 36 -3.78 3.21 -14.54
N PHE A 37 -3.42 4.17 -13.68
CA PHE A 37 -3.38 5.59 -13.98
C PHE A 37 -1.99 6.11 -13.60
N GLY A 38 -1.20 6.54 -14.59
CA GLY A 38 0.09 7.21 -14.37
C GLY A 38 -0.10 8.70 -14.05
N PRO A 39 0.87 9.40 -13.45
CA PRO A 39 0.79 10.84 -13.12
C PRO A 39 0.30 11.72 -14.28
N GLU A 40 0.61 11.32 -15.51
CA GLU A 40 0.12 11.95 -16.75
C GLU A 40 -1.41 11.89 -16.92
N GLU A 41 -2.08 10.86 -16.38
CA GLU A 41 -3.55 10.73 -16.30
C GLU A 41 -4.14 11.46 -15.08
N PHE A 42 -3.32 11.91 -14.12
CA PHE A 42 -3.71 12.77 -13.00
C PHE A 42 -3.76 14.27 -13.37
N GLY A 43 -3.84 14.60 -14.66
CA GLY A 43 -4.14 15.96 -15.07
C GLY A 43 -5.57 16.33 -14.65
N ILE A 44 -5.73 17.01 -13.51
CA ILE A 44 -6.99 17.65 -13.11
C ILE A 44 -7.42 18.56 -14.27
N GLY A 45 -8.64 18.37 -14.77
CA GLY A 45 -9.18 19.14 -15.90
C GLY A 45 -8.93 18.53 -17.29
N LYS A 46 -8.33 17.34 -17.37
CA LYS A 46 -8.34 16.55 -18.62
C LYS A 46 -9.70 15.89 -18.83
N THR A 47 -10.08 15.68 -20.09
CA THR A 47 -11.31 14.96 -20.43
C THR A 47 -11.12 13.46 -20.14
N HIS A 48 -11.78 12.96 -19.10
CA HIS A 48 -11.76 11.54 -18.72
C HIS A 48 -12.89 10.73 -19.37
N THR A 49 -13.99 11.40 -19.70
CA THR A 49 -15.22 10.87 -20.30
C THR A 49 -15.90 11.94 -21.17
N PRO A 50 -16.81 11.59 -22.11
CA PRO A 50 -17.62 12.56 -22.85
C PRO A 50 -18.53 13.43 -21.97
N ASN A 51 -18.85 12.97 -20.76
CA ASN A 51 -19.75 13.66 -19.85
C ASN A 51 -19.00 14.61 -18.90
N GLN A 52 -19.20 15.93 -19.06
CA GLN A 52 -18.54 16.95 -18.24
C GLN A 52 -18.82 16.81 -16.73
N THR A 53 -20.02 16.35 -16.34
CA THR A 53 -20.33 16.12 -14.92
C THR A 53 -19.53 14.97 -14.34
N CYS A 54 -19.29 13.92 -15.12
CA CYS A 54 -18.46 12.80 -14.71
C CYS A 54 -16.99 13.21 -14.60
N ASN A 55 -16.51 14.07 -15.50
CA ASN A 55 -15.15 14.62 -15.43
C ASN A 55 -14.93 15.41 -14.13
N ARG A 56 -15.87 16.28 -13.75
CA ARG A 56 -15.81 17.00 -12.46
C ARG A 56 -15.73 16.07 -11.24
N GLN A 57 -16.45 14.95 -11.26
CA GLN A 57 -16.38 13.96 -10.19
C GLN A 57 -15.02 13.26 -10.15
N ILE A 58 -14.48 12.90 -11.31
CA ILE A 58 -13.16 12.28 -11.41
C ILE A 58 -12.09 13.26 -10.91
N ASP A 59 -12.14 14.51 -11.35
CA ASP A 59 -11.21 15.56 -10.93
C ASP A 59 -11.22 15.77 -9.40
N ALA A 60 -12.40 15.78 -8.77
CA ALA A 60 -12.50 15.88 -7.31
C ALA A 60 -11.85 14.68 -6.59
N LEU A 61 -11.97 13.47 -7.14
CA LEU A 61 -11.33 12.27 -6.58
C LEU A 61 -9.81 12.31 -6.76
N LEU A 62 -9.32 12.84 -7.88
CA LEU A 62 -7.90 13.03 -8.14
C LEU A 62 -7.30 14.10 -7.23
N ASP A 63 -8.02 15.19 -6.99
CA ASP A 63 -7.57 16.26 -6.09
C ASP A 63 -7.50 15.80 -4.62
N ASP A 64 -8.40 14.91 -4.19
CA ASP A 64 -8.35 14.29 -2.85
C ASP A 64 -7.07 13.46 -2.65
N VAL A 65 -6.68 12.68 -3.68
CA VAL A 65 -5.40 11.94 -3.67
C VAL A 65 -4.22 12.91 -3.64
N ARG A 66 -4.23 13.93 -4.49
CA ARG A 66 -3.17 14.95 -4.52
C ARG A 66 -3.02 15.66 -3.17
N SER A 67 -4.13 16.07 -2.58
CA SER A 67 -4.18 16.71 -1.26
C SER A 67 -3.60 15.82 -0.17
N CYS A 68 -3.90 14.51 -0.20
CA CYS A 68 -3.32 13.56 0.73
C CYS A 68 -1.78 13.53 0.64
N TYR A 69 -1.23 13.35 -0.57
CA TYR A 69 0.22 13.29 -0.77
C TYR A 69 0.91 14.61 -0.39
N ASN A 70 0.25 15.74 -0.61
CA ASN A 70 0.77 17.05 -0.22
C ASN A 70 0.75 17.31 1.30
N THR A 71 -0.07 16.60 2.09
CA THR A 71 -0.29 16.91 3.52
C THR A 71 0.20 15.84 4.48
N ARG A 72 0.09 14.56 4.13
CA ARG A 72 0.28 13.43 5.06
C ARG A 72 1.46 12.51 4.73
N GLY A 73 2.09 12.69 3.57
CA GLY A 73 3.15 11.80 3.07
C GLY A 73 2.62 10.41 2.65
N ASP A 74 3.51 9.56 2.14
CA ASP A 74 3.14 8.38 1.34
C ASP A 74 2.36 7.30 2.10
N ALA A 75 2.62 7.11 3.39
CA ALA A 75 2.17 5.93 4.14
C ALA A 75 0.64 5.83 4.32
N GLY A 76 -0.11 6.93 4.20
CA GLY A 76 -1.58 6.93 4.29
C GLY A 76 -2.31 7.09 2.96
N CYS A 77 -1.61 7.52 1.91
CA CYS A 77 -2.26 7.96 0.68
C CYS A 77 -2.41 6.85 -0.34
N GLN A 78 -1.66 5.75 -0.23
CA GLN A 78 -1.80 4.60 -1.12
C GLN A 78 -3.18 3.94 -1.01
N SER A 79 -3.70 3.73 0.20
CA SER A 79 -5.03 3.16 0.40
C SER A 79 -6.14 4.08 -0.13
N LEU A 80 -5.98 5.40 0.06
CA LEU A 80 -6.87 6.40 -0.50
C LEU A 80 -6.83 6.36 -2.04
N GLN A 81 -5.63 6.40 -2.63
CA GLN A 81 -5.43 6.31 -4.08
C GLN A 81 -6.07 5.05 -4.65
N GLN A 82 -5.88 3.88 -4.03
CA GLN A 82 -6.53 2.65 -4.48
C GLN A 82 -8.06 2.74 -4.43
N ASN A 83 -8.63 3.32 -3.37
CA ASN A 83 -10.07 3.52 -3.26
C ASN A 83 -10.60 4.47 -4.35
N ARG A 84 -9.93 5.60 -4.55
CA ARG A 84 -10.28 6.61 -5.56
C ARG A 84 -10.14 6.07 -6.98
N ASN A 85 -9.09 5.32 -7.28
CA ASN A 85 -8.90 4.66 -8.57
C ASN A 85 -10.05 3.71 -8.90
N ARG A 86 -10.50 2.88 -7.93
CA ARG A 86 -11.68 2.01 -8.13
C ARG A 86 -12.93 2.83 -8.43
N ARG A 87 -13.13 3.95 -7.72
CA ARG A 87 -14.29 4.83 -7.94
C ARG A 87 -14.25 5.50 -9.31
N ILE A 88 -13.09 6.00 -9.73
CA ILE A 88 -12.87 6.58 -11.06
C ILE A 88 -13.18 5.54 -12.13
N ALA A 89 -12.68 4.31 -11.99
CA ALA A 89 -13.00 3.22 -12.91
C ALA A 89 -14.50 2.94 -12.99
N GLN A 90 -15.22 2.94 -11.86
CA GLN A 90 -16.68 2.80 -11.85
C GLN A 90 -17.38 3.95 -12.60
N ILE A 91 -16.95 5.20 -12.40
CA ILE A 91 -17.52 6.37 -13.06
C ILE A 91 -17.29 6.26 -14.58
N LYS A 92 -16.04 6.03 -15.02
CA LYS A 92 -15.66 5.86 -16.44
C LYS A 92 -16.45 4.73 -17.11
N ASN A 93 -16.77 3.68 -16.36
CA ASN A 93 -17.50 2.52 -16.89
C ASN A 93 -19.03 2.62 -16.77
N SER A 94 -19.55 3.66 -16.13
CA SER A 94 -21.00 3.83 -15.99
C SER A 94 -21.65 4.24 -17.31
N ALA A 95 -22.86 3.72 -17.58
CA ALA A 95 -23.60 4.03 -18.80
C ALA A 95 -23.86 5.53 -18.98
N ARG A 96 -24.02 6.28 -17.88
CA ARG A 96 -24.20 7.74 -17.91
C ARG A 96 -22.97 8.48 -18.41
N CYS A 97 -21.78 8.02 -18.04
CA CYS A 97 -20.53 8.71 -18.38
C CYS A 97 -19.91 8.22 -19.69
N ARG A 98 -20.36 7.07 -20.21
CA ARG A 98 -19.96 6.55 -21.54
C ARG A 98 -20.76 7.14 -22.70
N ARG A 99 -21.88 7.79 -22.41
CA ARG A 99 -22.73 8.48 -23.40
C ARG A 99 -22.23 9.88 -23.67
#